data_AF-A0AAW3I4Z1-F1
#
_entry.id   AF-A0AAW3I4Z1-F1
#
_cell.length_a   1.000
_cell.length_b   1.000
_cell.length_c   1.000
_cell.angle_alpha   90.00
_cell.angle_beta   90.00
_cell.angle_gamma   90.00
#
_symmetry.space_group_name_H-M   'P 1'
#
loop_
_entity.id
_entity.type
_entity.pdbx_description
1 polymer ?
#
loop_
_entity_poly.entity_id
_entity_poly.type
_entity_poly.pdbx_seq_one_letter_code
_entity_poly.pdbx_strand_id
1 'polypeptide(L)'
;MWISAGAVVLALLAIAAWGARVAGRSGGKDAARHPWRARVGAVLCLGLSAFFYYAWYAFYWKWDFNKLGRYYDPVDQVVYTSSGFVWVLPATASLIAGLALAWRGWRHRAR
;
A
#
# COMPACT_ATOMS: atom_id res chain seq x y z
N MET A 1 -10.58 -1.58 18.98
CA MET A 1 -9.57 -2.64 18.85
C MET A 1 -8.39 -2.08 18.06
N TRP A 2 -7.28 -1.79 18.73
CA TRP A 2 -6.09 -1.19 18.11
C TRP A 2 -5.28 -2.32 17.46
N ILE A 3 -5.33 -2.45 16.13
CA ILE A 3 -4.32 -3.25 15.44
C ILE A 3 -3.01 -2.50 15.66
N SER A 4 -2.12 -3.05 16.47
CA SER A 4 -0.83 -2.43 16.76
C SER A 4 -0.11 -2.17 15.44
N ALA A 5 0.45 -0.98 15.26
CA ALA A 5 1.16 -0.60 14.03
C ALA A 5 2.22 -1.65 13.64
N GLY A 6 2.78 -2.36 14.62
CA GLY A 6 3.66 -3.51 14.41
C GLY A 6 3.01 -4.69 13.67
N ALA A 7 1.75 -5.04 13.96
CA ALA A 7 1.04 -6.09 13.22
C ALA A 7 0.78 -5.70 11.76
N VAL A 8 0.50 -4.42 11.50
CA VAL A 8 0.35 -3.89 10.14
C VAL A 8 1.69 -3.95 9.40
N VAL A 9 2.78 -3.50 10.02
CA VAL A 9 4.12 -3.55 9.42
C VAL A 9 4.56 -4.99 9.15
N LEU A 10 4.34 -5.92 10.08
CA LEU A 10 4.66 -7.34 9.88
C LEU A 10 3.83 -7.96 8.75
N ALA A 11 2.54 -7.63 8.65
CA ALA A 11 1.69 -8.07 7.56
C ALA A 11 2.19 -7.52 6.21
N LEU A 12 2.61 -6.25 6.16
CA LEU A 12 3.13 -5.62 4.95
C LEU A 12 4.50 -6.18 4.54
N LEU A 13 5.39 -6.44 5.49
CA LEU A 13 6.66 -7.10 5.23
C LEU A 13 6.45 -8.55 4.75
N ALA A 14 5.48 -9.27 5.33
CA ALA A 14 5.11 -10.61 4.86
C ALA A 14 4.55 -10.57 3.43
N ILE A 15 3.69 -9.60 3.12
CA ILE A 15 3.14 -9.39 1.77
C ILE A 15 4.24 -8.98 0.78
N ALA A 16 5.16 -8.11 1.17
CA ALA A 16 6.29 -7.69 0.33
C ALA A 16 7.28 -8.84 0.08
N ALA A 17 7.62 -9.62 1.12
CA ALA A 17 8.47 -10.80 1.00
C ALA A 17 7.80 -11.90 0.14
N TRP A 18 6.49 -12.07 0.27
CA TRP A 18 5.71 -12.96 -0.59
C TRP A 18 5.71 -12.47 -2.04
N GLY A 19 5.47 -11.17 -2.26
CA GLY A 19 5.50 -10.53 -3.57
C GLY A 19 6.86 -10.67 -4.25
N ALA A 20 7.96 -10.48 -3.52
CA ALA A 20 9.32 -10.69 -4.00
C ALA A 20 9.59 -12.15 -4.38
N ARG A 21 9.10 -13.12 -3.59
CA ARG A 21 9.19 -14.55 -3.92
C ARG A 21 8.39 -14.92 -5.17
N VAL A 22 7.18 -14.40 -5.31
CA VAL A 22 6.33 -14.65 -6.49
C VAL A 22 6.95 -14.00 -7.73
N ALA A 23 7.49 -12.78 -7.61
CA ALA A 23 8.19 -12.09 -8.69
C ALA A 23 9.49 -12.81 -9.09
N GLY A 24 10.25 -13.35 -8.13
CA GLY A 24 11.47 -14.13 -8.38
C GLY A 24 11.21 -15.50 -9.02
N ARG A 25 10.04 -16.12 -8.75
CA ARG A 25 9.59 -17.33 -9.47
C ARG A 25 8.96 -17.05 -10.84
N SER A 26 8.68 -15.79 -11.17
CA SER A 26 8.08 -15.39 -12.45
C SER A 26 9.07 -15.37 -13.62
N GLY A 27 10.29 -15.90 -13.46
CA GLY A 27 11.24 -16.15 -14.55
C GLY A 27 10.87 -17.33 -15.45
N GLY A 28 9.78 -18.05 -15.14
CA GLY A 28 9.25 -19.14 -15.95
C GLY A 28 8.16 -18.66 -16.90
N LYS A 29 8.14 -19.24 -18.10
CA LYS A 29 7.27 -19.00 -19.27
C LYS A 29 5.74 -19.04 -19.02
N ASP A 30 5.29 -19.13 -17.78
CA ASP A 30 3.89 -19.34 -17.36
C ASP A 30 3.10 -18.05 -17.07
N ALA A 31 3.76 -16.89 -17.02
CA ALA A 31 3.09 -15.59 -16.88
C ALA A 31 2.10 -15.27 -18.03
N ALA A 32 2.19 -16.01 -19.14
CA ALA A 32 1.31 -15.89 -20.29
C ALA A 32 -0.09 -16.51 -20.09
N ARG A 33 -0.34 -17.29 -19.04
CA ARG A 33 -1.57 -18.11 -18.97
C ARG A 33 -2.86 -17.36 -18.61
N HIS A 34 -2.82 -16.12 -18.11
CA HIS A 34 -4.06 -15.32 -17.99
C HIS A 34 -3.83 -13.81 -17.70
N PRO A 35 -3.93 -12.93 -18.71
CA PRO A 35 -3.69 -11.48 -18.53
C PRO A 35 -4.70 -10.79 -17.61
N TRP A 36 -5.88 -11.37 -17.39
CA TRP A 36 -6.87 -10.83 -16.45
C TRP A 36 -6.38 -10.90 -14.99
N ARG A 37 -5.61 -11.94 -14.60
CA ARG A 37 -5.10 -12.06 -13.22
C ARG A 37 -4.14 -10.92 -12.88
N ALA A 38 -3.28 -10.55 -13.82
CA ALA A 38 -2.38 -9.42 -13.67
C ALA A 38 -3.17 -8.09 -13.58
N ARG A 39 -4.25 -7.94 -14.36
CA ARG A 39 -5.12 -6.74 -14.30
C ARG A 39 -5.90 -6.65 -12.98
N VAL A 40 -6.50 -7.75 -12.52
CA VAL A 40 -7.19 -7.79 -11.23
C VAL A 40 -6.21 -7.48 -10.10
N GLY A 41 -5.03 -8.11 -10.11
CA GLY A 41 -3.98 -7.81 -9.13
C GLY A 41 -3.55 -6.34 -9.16
N ALA A 42 -3.40 -5.75 -10.36
CA ALA A 42 -3.08 -4.33 -10.49
C ALA A 42 -4.18 -3.44 -9.88
N VAL A 43 -5.45 -3.70 -10.20
CA VAL A 43 -6.59 -2.94 -9.65
C VAL A 43 -6.64 -3.04 -8.14
N LEU A 44 -6.45 -4.23 -7.58
CA LEU A 44 -6.43 -4.44 -6.12
C LEU A 44 -5.27 -3.69 -5.45
N CYS A 45 -4.06 -3.80 -5.98
CA CYS A 45 -2.89 -3.10 -5.43
C CYS A 45 -3.02 -1.58 -5.52
N LEU A 46 -3.55 -1.05 -6.64
CA LEU A 46 -3.78 0.38 -6.81
C LEU A 46 -4.90 0.88 -5.89
N GLY A 47 -5.98 0.11 -5.73
CA GLY A 47 -7.05 0.41 -4.78
C GLY A 47 -6.56 0.44 -3.33
N LEU A 48 -5.75 -0.54 -2.93
CA LEU A 48 -5.09 -0.57 -1.62
C LEU A 48 -4.14 0.63 -1.44
N SER A 49 -3.38 0.98 -2.47
CA SER A 49 -2.51 2.14 -2.45
C SER A 49 -3.30 3.43 -2.20
N ALA A 50 -4.38 3.65 -2.95
CA ALA A 50 -5.26 4.81 -2.77
C ALA A 50 -5.85 4.85 -1.35
N PHE A 51 -6.32 3.71 -0.84
CA PHE A 51 -6.84 3.60 0.52
C PHE A 51 -5.79 3.98 1.58
N PHE A 52 -4.57 3.45 1.48
CA PHE A 52 -3.51 3.76 2.44
C PHE A 52 -3.00 5.20 2.33
N TYR A 53 -2.93 5.78 1.12
CA TYR A 53 -2.63 7.21 0.97
C TYR A 53 -3.73 8.08 1.56
N TYR A 54 -4.99 7.70 1.43
CA TYR A 54 -6.09 8.39 2.09
C TYR A 54 -5.98 8.30 3.61
N ALA A 55 -5.68 7.11 4.15
CA ALA A 55 -5.44 6.95 5.59
C ALA A 55 -4.26 7.82 6.06
N TRP A 56 -3.14 7.81 5.33
CA TRP A 56 -2.01 8.71 5.62
C TRP A 56 -2.41 10.17 5.59
N TYR A 57 -3.20 10.59 4.60
CA TYR A 57 -3.71 11.95 4.53
C TYR A 57 -4.59 12.30 5.74
N ALA A 58 -5.54 11.43 6.06
CA ALA A 58 -6.52 11.63 7.13
C ALA A 58 -5.91 11.60 8.54
N PHE A 59 -4.86 10.80 8.76
CA PHE A 59 -4.23 10.65 10.07
C PHE A 59 -2.96 11.48 10.25
N TYR A 60 -2.31 11.92 9.17
CA TYR A 60 -1.02 12.60 9.23
C TYR A 60 -0.98 13.88 8.41
N TRP A 61 -1.10 13.80 7.08
CA TRP A 61 -0.74 14.92 6.19
C TRP A 61 -1.60 16.17 6.39
N LYS A 62 -2.89 16.01 6.70
CA LYS A 62 -3.82 17.14 6.82
C LYS A 62 -3.68 17.93 8.12
N TRP A 63 -2.94 17.42 9.10
CA TRP A 63 -2.87 17.98 10.45
C TRP A 63 -1.55 18.69 10.70
N ASP A 64 -1.62 19.82 11.42
CA ASP A 64 -0.43 20.57 11.84
C ASP A 64 -0.02 20.14 13.26
N PHE A 65 1.00 19.29 13.35
CA PHE A 65 1.43 18.73 14.63
C PHE A 65 2.32 19.71 15.40
N ASN A 66 2.11 19.80 16.72
CA ASN A 66 2.99 20.57 17.58
C ASN A 66 4.39 19.92 17.73
N LYS A 67 5.29 20.55 18.50
CA LYS A 67 6.64 20.04 18.77
C LYS A 67 6.67 18.64 19.44
N LEU A 68 5.57 18.23 20.06
CA LEU A 68 5.41 16.91 20.69
C LEU A 68 4.82 15.86 19.71
N GLY A 69 4.57 16.24 18.46
CA GLY A 69 3.99 15.37 17.43
C GLY A 69 2.51 15.09 17.63
N ARG A 70 1.77 15.97 18.31
CA ARG A 70 0.34 15.80 18.62
C ARG A 70 -0.48 16.97 18.08
N TYR A 71 -1.66 16.65 17.59
CA TYR A 71 -2.68 17.62 17.22
C TYR A 71 -3.98 17.23 17.94
N TYR A 72 -4.61 18.19 18.61
CA TYR A 72 -5.90 17.98 19.27
C TYR A 72 -6.99 18.62 18.43
N ASP A 73 -7.95 17.83 18.00
CA ASP A 73 -9.14 18.29 17.32
C ASP A 73 -10.19 18.69 18.37
N PRO A 74 -10.53 19.97 18.52
CA PRO A 74 -11.51 20.42 19.50
C PRO A 74 -12.96 20.06 19.13
N VAL A 75 -13.25 19.75 17.85
CA VAL A 75 -14.59 19.37 17.40
C VAL A 75 -14.83 17.91 17.70
N ASP A 76 -13.95 17.04 17.20
CA ASP A 76 -14.08 15.59 17.38
C ASP A 76 -13.54 15.12 18.74
N GLN A 77 -12.88 15.99 19.51
CA GLN A 77 -12.28 15.69 20.81
C GLN A 77 -11.23 14.56 20.73
N VAL A 78 -10.59 14.37 19.56
CA VAL A 78 -9.60 13.32 19.29
C VAL A 78 -8.20 13.91 19.20
N VAL A 79 -7.22 13.18 19.74
CA VAL A 79 -5.80 13.51 19.58
C VAL A 79 -5.20 12.69 18.45
N TYR A 80 -4.77 13.37 17.40
CA TYR A 80 -3.97 12.81 16.31
C TYR A 80 -2.49 12.84 16.69
N THR A 81 -1.75 11.84 16.20
CA THR A 81 -0.32 11.67 16.48
C THR A 81 0.47 11.48 15.19
N SER A 82 1.72 11.92 15.19
CA SER A 82 2.65 11.80 14.07
C SER A 82 2.91 10.35 13.63
N SER A 83 2.49 9.34 14.41
CA SER A 83 2.55 7.93 14.02
C SER A 83 1.70 7.60 12.77
N GLY A 84 0.77 8.48 12.38
CA GLY A 84 0.04 8.37 11.12
C GLY A 84 0.95 8.32 9.88
N PHE A 85 2.22 8.73 9.99
CA PHE A 85 3.23 8.59 8.95
C PHE A 85 3.38 7.15 8.44
N VAL A 86 3.16 6.13 9.29
CA VAL A 86 3.36 4.71 8.95
C VAL A 86 2.57 4.26 7.72
N TRP A 87 1.42 4.91 7.44
CA TRP A 87 0.54 4.56 6.33
C TRP A 87 1.14 4.86 4.94
N VAL A 88 2.17 5.72 4.84
CA VAL A 88 2.83 6.03 3.56
C VAL A 88 3.60 4.83 3.00
N LEU A 89 4.13 3.97 3.87
CA LEU A 89 4.91 2.79 3.48
C LEU A 89 4.05 1.73 2.74
N PRO A 90 2.94 1.23 3.32
CA PRO A 90 2.03 0.34 2.58
C PRO A 90 1.47 0.99 1.33
N ALA A 91 1.17 2.28 1.38
CA ALA A 91 0.63 3.01 0.24
C ALA A 91 1.59 2.97 -0.96
N THR A 92 2.86 3.30 -0.70
CA THR A 92 3.92 3.35 -1.71
C THR A 92 4.27 1.94 -2.21
N ALA A 93 4.38 0.95 -1.31
CA ALA A 93 4.65 -0.43 -1.69
C ALA A 93 3.53 -1.01 -2.59
N SER A 94 2.27 -0.76 -2.23
CA SER A 94 1.11 -1.19 -3.02
C SER A 94 1.05 -0.47 -4.37
N LEU A 95 1.44 0.81 -4.42
CA LEU A 95 1.52 1.59 -5.67
C LEU A 95 2.52 0.94 -6.63
N ILE A 96 3.74 0.69 -6.17
CA ILE A 96 4.81 0.09 -6.97
C ILE A 96 4.36 -1.30 -7.50
N ALA A 97 3.78 -2.13 -6.63
CA ALA A 97 3.27 -3.45 -7.02
C ALA A 97 2.15 -3.34 -8.07
N GLY A 98 1.19 -2.42 -7.87
CA GLY A 98 0.08 -2.19 -8.80
C GLY A 98 0.56 -1.71 -10.17
N LEU A 99 1.50 -0.76 -10.21
CA LEU A 99 2.11 -0.26 -11.44
C LEU A 99 2.91 -1.35 -12.16
N ALA A 100 3.69 -2.17 -11.43
CA ALA A 100 4.44 -3.27 -12.02
C ALA A 100 3.52 -4.34 -12.65
N LEU A 101 2.40 -4.67 -11.99
CA LEU A 101 1.40 -5.60 -12.52
C LEU A 101 0.66 -5.02 -13.74
N ALA A 102 0.29 -3.74 -13.70
CA ALA A 102 -0.33 -3.04 -14.82
C ALA A 102 0.60 -3.02 -16.04
N TRP A 103 1.86 -2.65 -15.83
CA TRP A 103 2.89 -2.63 -16.88
C TRP A 103 3.05 -4.00 -17.54
N ARG A 104 3.15 -5.08 -16.73
CA ARG A 104 3.23 -6.45 -17.26
C ARG A 104 1.99 -6.79 -18.09
N GLY A 105 0.80 -6.47 -17.59
CA GLY A 105 -0.47 -6.70 -18.29
C GLY A 105 -0.63 -5.92 -19.61
N TRP A 106 0.02 -4.76 -19.75
CA TRP A 106 0.07 -3.99 -21.00
C TRP A 106 1.10 -4.55 -21.98
N ARG A 107 2.29 -4.96 -21.51
CA ARG A 107 3.34 -5.53 -22.36
C ARG A 107 2.92 -6.85 -23.03
N HIS A 108 2.03 -7.63 -22.40
CA HIS A 108 1.43 -8.82 -23.01
C HIS A 108 0.34 -8.53 -24.05
N ARG A 109 -0.18 -7.30 -24.10
CA ARG A 109 -1.20 -6.89 -25.10
C ARG A 109 -0.57 -6.33 -26.38
N ALA A 110 0.71 -5.96 -26.34
CA ALA A 110 1.46 -5.35 -27.44
C ALA A 110 2.39 -6.33 -28.18
N ARG A 111 2.39 -7.62 -27.79
CA ARG A 111 2.96 -8.73 -28.54
C ARG A 111 1.81 -9.57 -29.09
#